data_AF-A0A8C5K1Q3-F1
#
_entry.id   AF-A0A8C5K1Q3-F1
#
_cell.length_a   1.000
_cell.length_b   1.000
_cell.length_c   1.000
_cell.angle_alpha   90.00
_cell.angle_beta   90.00
_cell.angle_gamma   90.00
#
_symmetry.space_group_name_H-M   'P 1'
#
loop_
_entity.id
_entity.type
_entity.pdbx_description
1 polymer ?
#
loop_
_entity_poly.entity_id
_entity_poly.type
_entity_poly.pdbx_seq_one_letter_code
_entity_poly.pdbx_strand_id
1 'polypeptide(L)'
;MSRCAEAAAVAATVPGAGVRDAGLRPPMVPRQASFFPPPVPNPFVQQTRIGAAQRAQIFLLGIILLPLRALLVAVIVLLAWPFAAIATACCPEKLTHPITDWRRKITQPALRFLGRALFFSMGFMVSVKGKIASPSEAPIFVGAPHSTFFDGIACVIAGLPSLVSRNENAQAPLVGRLLRAVQPVLVSRVDPDSRKNTINEIIRRATSGGEWPQILVFPEGTCTNRSCLITFKPGAFIPGVPVQPILLRYPNKLDTVTWTWQGYTFLQLCVLTFCQPFTKVEVEFMPVQVPSDEEKHDPVLFASRVRNLMAEALGIPVTDHTYEDCRLMISAGQLTLPMEAGLVEFTKISRKLKLDWDGIRKHLDEYASIASSAKGGRIGIEEFAEYLKLPVSDVLRQLFALFDRNNDGRIDFREYVIGLAVLCNPANTEEIIQVAFKLFDVDEDGYITEGEFSTILQASLGVPDLDVSGLFKEIAQGDSISYDEFKSFALKHPEYAKIFTTYLDLQTCHVFSLPNEVQTAPSVASNKVSPENHETSTSDKKED
;
A
#
# COMPACT_ATOMS: atom_id res chain seq x y z
N MET A 1 2.12 19.15 45.52
CA MET A 1 1.00 19.83 44.84
C MET A 1 1.53 20.82 43.79
N SER A 2 2.00 20.37 42.61
CA SER A 2 2.37 21.31 41.51
C SER A 2 2.51 20.65 40.13
N ARG A 3 1.65 19.68 39.77
CA ARG A 3 1.57 19.11 38.40
C ARG A 3 0.14 18.79 37.92
N CYS A 4 -0.89 19.32 38.58
CA CYS A 4 -2.30 19.15 38.17
C CYS A 4 -2.97 20.45 37.69
N ALA A 5 -2.23 21.57 37.62
CA ALA A 5 -2.79 22.88 37.25
C ALA A 5 -2.63 23.22 35.75
N GLU A 6 -1.60 22.72 35.06
CA GLU A 6 -1.36 23.03 33.65
C GLU A 6 -2.26 22.26 32.68
N ALA A 7 -2.80 21.09 33.08
CA ALA A 7 -3.71 20.31 32.24
C ALA A 7 -5.09 20.96 32.06
N ALA A 8 -5.51 21.85 32.98
CA ALA A 8 -6.82 22.51 32.93
C ALA A 8 -6.87 23.74 32.01
N ALA A 9 -5.73 24.33 31.66
CA ALA A 9 -5.66 25.58 30.87
C ALA A 9 -5.84 25.36 29.36
N VAL A 10 -5.60 24.14 28.85
CA VAL A 10 -5.67 23.83 27.40
C VAL A 10 -7.10 23.48 26.95
N ALA A 11 -8.01 23.16 27.88
CA ALA A 11 -9.39 22.80 27.59
C ALA A 11 -10.33 24.01 27.34
N ALA A 12 -9.83 25.25 27.40
CA ALA A 12 -10.63 26.46 27.54
C ALA A 12 -10.82 27.32 26.27
N THR A 13 -10.42 26.85 25.08
CA THR A 13 -10.50 27.63 23.83
C THR A 13 -11.26 26.95 22.69
N VAL A 14 -12.48 26.47 22.96
CA VAL A 14 -13.45 26.09 21.92
C VAL A 14 -14.79 26.81 22.15
N PRO A 15 -15.02 27.95 21.50
CA PRO A 15 -16.36 28.53 21.35
C PRO A 15 -17.07 27.88 20.15
N GLY A 16 -18.26 27.33 20.38
CA GLY A 16 -19.09 26.75 19.32
C GLY A 16 -19.89 27.79 18.53
N ALA A 17 -20.14 27.47 17.26
CA ALA A 17 -21.28 27.90 16.43
C ALA A 17 -21.67 29.39 16.35
N GLY A 18 -21.41 30.00 15.19
CA GLY A 18 -22.44 30.81 14.54
C GLY A 18 -22.07 32.19 13.99
N VAL A 19 -21.38 32.25 12.84
CA VAL A 19 -21.61 33.27 11.79
C VAL A 19 -21.44 32.59 10.43
N ARG A 20 -22.29 32.95 9.46
CA ARG A 20 -22.10 32.57 8.04
C ARG A 20 -21.10 33.53 7.40
N ASP A 21 -19.99 33.04 6.87
CA ASP A 21 -19.27 33.77 5.83
C ASP A 21 -18.56 32.83 4.85
N ALA A 22 -18.25 33.32 3.66
CA ALA A 22 -17.83 32.54 2.52
C ALA A 22 -16.30 32.43 2.39
N GLY A 23 -15.85 31.23 2.00
CA GLY A 23 -14.59 31.07 1.26
C GLY A 23 -13.30 31.12 2.08
N LEU A 24 -12.99 30.01 2.78
CA LEU A 24 -11.63 29.51 2.98
C LEU A 24 -11.70 28.03 3.34
N ARG A 25 -11.13 27.14 2.53
CA ARG A 25 -10.95 25.74 2.93
C ARG A 25 -9.86 25.69 4.00
N PRO A 26 -9.98 24.85 5.04
CA PRO A 26 -8.89 24.66 6.00
C PRO A 26 -7.63 24.17 5.27
N PRO A 27 -6.42 24.56 5.72
CA PRO A 27 -5.18 24.15 5.07
C PRO A 27 -5.04 22.63 5.05
N MET A 28 -4.53 22.09 3.94
CA MET A 28 -4.25 20.66 3.81
C MET A 28 -3.12 20.25 4.74
N VAL A 29 -3.46 19.76 5.93
CA VAL A 29 -2.48 19.24 6.90
C VAL A 29 -1.81 17.99 6.31
N PRO A 30 -0.46 17.90 6.30
CA PRO A 30 0.23 16.71 5.84
C PRO A 30 -0.16 15.45 6.65
N ARG A 31 -0.51 14.36 5.96
CA ARG A 31 -0.99 13.07 6.52
C ARG A 31 0.03 12.31 7.39
N GLN A 32 1.17 12.92 7.72
CA GLN A 32 2.27 12.28 8.47
C GLN A 32 1.91 11.90 9.92
N ALA A 33 0.83 12.49 10.49
CA ALA A 33 0.46 12.35 11.90
C ALA A 33 -0.75 11.43 12.22
N SER A 34 -1.53 10.97 11.25
CA SER A 34 -2.79 10.25 11.51
C SER A 34 -2.69 8.75 11.21
N PHE A 35 -3.17 7.92 12.14
CA PHE A 35 -3.25 6.46 12.00
C PHE A 35 -4.65 5.93 11.63
N PHE A 36 -5.67 6.78 11.52
CA PHE A 36 -7.07 6.36 11.31
C PHE A 36 -7.40 6.01 9.84
N PRO A 37 -8.31 5.05 9.58
CA PRO A 37 -8.88 4.84 8.25
C PRO A 37 -9.66 6.11 7.81
N PRO A 38 -9.64 6.47 6.51
CA PRO A 38 -9.71 7.88 6.13
C PRO A 38 -11.14 8.43 5.89
N PRO A 39 -11.34 9.76 6.04
CA PRO A 39 -12.43 10.50 5.38
C PRO A 39 -12.18 10.68 3.86
N VAL A 40 -11.60 9.69 3.20
CA VAL A 40 -11.33 9.66 1.75
C VAL A 40 -11.85 8.32 1.23
N PRO A 41 -12.75 8.29 0.23
CA PRO A 41 -13.30 7.05 -0.29
C PRO A 41 -12.23 6.05 -0.74
N ASN A 42 -12.49 4.76 -0.58
CA ASN A 42 -11.62 3.68 -1.06
C ASN A 42 -11.34 3.88 -2.57
N PRO A 43 -10.09 4.14 -3.01
CA PRO A 43 -9.79 4.45 -4.40
C PRO A 43 -9.84 3.23 -5.33
N PHE A 44 -9.88 2.01 -4.80
CA PHE A 44 -9.76 0.77 -5.57
C PHE A 44 -11.10 0.06 -5.80
N VAL A 45 -12.21 0.68 -5.41
CA VAL A 45 -13.58 0.15 -5.55
C VAL A 45 -14.48 1.18 -6.21
N GLN A 46 -15.24 0.77 -7.22
CA GLN A 46 -16.24 1.59 -7.87
C GLN A 46 -17.58 0.86 -7.94
N GLN A 47 -18.59 1.36 -7.23
CA GLN A 47 -19.96 0.85 -7.28
C GLN A 47 -20.82 1.70 -8.21
N THR A 48 -20.77 1.44 -9.53
CA THR A 48 -21.66 2.11 -10.49
C THR A 48 -23.11 1.63 -10.32
N ARG A 49 -23.96 2.44 -9.67
CA ARG A 49 -25.40 2.17 -9.53
C ARG A 49 -26.17 2.61 -10.77
N ILE A 50 -26.46 1.67 -11.66
CA ILE A 50 -27.26 1.93 -12.89
C ILE A 50 -28.77 1.73 -12.58
N GLY A 51 -29.53 2.83 -12.62
CA GLY A 51 -30.98 2.83 -12.39
C GLY A 51 -31.79 2.24 -13.56
N ALA A 52 -33.06 1.86 -13.33
CA ALA A 52 -33.89 1.16 -14.32
C ALA A 52 -34.01 1.91 -15.67
N ALA A 53 -34.25 3.23 -15.64
CA ALA A 53 -34.31 4.05 -16.85
C ALA A 53 -32.97 4.08 -17.63
N GLN A 54 -31.84 4.13 -16.93
CA GLN A 54 -30.51 4.06 -17.54
C GLN A 54 -30.24 2.67 -18.14
N ARG A 55 -30.67 1.59 -17.49
CA ARG A 55 -30.58 0.22 -18.06
C ARG A 55 -31.39 0.10 -19.34
N ALA A 56 -32.63 0.62 -19.36
CA ALA A 56 -33.46 0.66 -20.57
C ALA A 56 -32.80 1.48 -21.69
N GLN A 57 -32.24 2.65 -21.37
CA GLN A 57 -31.49 3.47 -22.33
C GLN A 57 -30.26 2.73 -22.89
N ILE A 58 -29.45 2.11 -22.03
CA ILE A 58 -28.26 1.33 -22.42
C ILE A 58 -28.65 0.15 -23.32
N PHE A 59 -29.77 -0.52 -23.02
CA PHE A 59 -30.28 -1.63 -23.83
C PHE A 59 -30.74 -1.15 -25.21
N LEU A 60 -31.64 -0.16 -25.26
CA LEU A 60 -32.20 0.36 -26.51
C LEU A 60 -31.14 0.96 -27.43
N LEU A 61 -30.22 1.77 -26.88
CA LEU A 61 -29.09 2.31 -27.66
C LEU A 61 -28.07 1.22 -28.00
N GLY A 62 -27.87 0.24 -27.13
CA GLY A 62 -26.92 -0.85 -27.33
C GLY A 62 -27.21 -1.71 -28.55
N ILE A 63 -28.49 -1.96 -28.87
CA ILE A 63 -28.90 -2.69 -30.09
C ILE A 63 -28.30 -2.08 -31.36
N ILE A 64 -28.12 -0.75 -31.41
CA ILE A 64 -27.63 -0.02 -32.58
C ILE A 64 -26.16 0.36 -32.42
N LEU A 65 -25.80 1.01 -31.30
CA LEU A 65 -24.47 1.58 -31.08
C LEU A 65 -23.40 0.51 -30.85
N LEU A 66 -23.69 -0.56 -30.11
CA LEU A 66 -22.68 -1.57 -29.79
C LEU A 66 -22.14 -2.29 -31.04
N PRO A 67 -22.96 -2.88 -31.93
CA PRO A 67 -22.45 -3.55 -33.13
C PRO A 67 -21.78 -2.57 -34.10
N LEU A 68 -22.35 -1.36 -34.27
CA LEU A 68 -21.78 -0.32 -35.12
C LEU A 68 -20.38 0.09 -34.64
N ARG A 69 -20.23 0.40 -33.35
CA ARG A 69 -18.94 0.83 -32.77
C ARG A 69 -17.93 -0.31 -32.74
N ALA A 70 -18.34 -1.53 -32.41
CA ALA A 70 -17.47 -2.70 -32.46
C ALA A 70 -16.91 -2.94 -33.88
N LEU A 71 -17.75 -2.82 -34.91
CA LEU A 71 -17.33 -2.93 -36.31
C LEU A 71 -16.35 -1.80 -36.69
N LEU A 72 -16.67 -0.55 -36.38
CA LEU A 72 -15.78 0.59 -36.67
C LEU A 72 -14.42 0.46 -35.95
N VAL A 73 -14.41 0.06 -34.69
CA VAL A 73 -13.19 -0.24 -33.92
C VAL A 73 -12.36 -1.34 -34.60
N ALA A 74 -12.99 -2.45 -34.99
CA ALA A 74 -12.30 -3.54 -35.68
C ALA A 74 -11.68 -3.08 -37.02
N VAL A 75 -12.44 -2.34 -37.84
CA VAL A 75 -11.95 -1.78 -39.11
C VAL A 75 -10.77 -0.84 -38.88
N ILE A 76 -10.84 0.07 -37.90
CA ILE A 76 -9.76 1.03 -37.63
C ILE A 76 -8.50 0.32 -37.12
N VAL A 77 -8.63 -0.72 -36.28
CA VAL A 77 -7.49 -1.54 -35.82
C VAL A 77 -6.83 -2.26 -36.99
N LEU A 78 -7.62 -2.84 -37.91
CA LEU A 78 -7.10 -3.47 -39.13
C LEU A 78 -6.42 -2.46 -40.07
N LEU A 79 -6.97 -1.26 -40.23
CA LEU A 79 -6.35 -0.18 -41.03
C LEU A 79 -5.07 0.38 -40.40
N ALA A 80 -4.96 0.39 -39.07
CA ALA A 80 -3.76 0.85 -38.36
C ALA A 80 -2.61 -0.18 -38.41
N TRP A 81 -2.94 -1.48 -38.52
CA TRP A 81 -1.96 -2.56 -38.44
C TRP A 81 -0.87 -2.51 -39.53
N PRO A 82 -1.15 -2.21 -40.83
CA PRO A 82 -0.12 -2.02 -41.85
C PRO A 82 0.90 -0.93 -41.50
N PHE A 83 0.45 0.21 -40.97
CA PHE A 83 1.36 1.29 -40.55
C PHE A 83 2.25 0.86 -39.37
N ALA A 84 1.70 0.11 -38.42
CA ALA A 84 2.48 -0.48 -37.33
C ALA A 84 3.48 -1.55 -37.83
N ALA A 85 3.09 -2.36 -38.82
CA ALA A 85 3.98 -3.32 -39.47
C ALA A 85 5.14 -2.62 -40.20
N ILE A 86 4.88 -1.54 -40.94
CA ILE A 86 5.91 -0.72 -41.60
C ILE A 86 6.85 -0.08 -40.57
N ALA A 87 6.30 0.47 -39.48
CA ALA A 87 7.11 1.07 -38.42
C ALA A 87 8.10 0.07 -37.80
N THR A 88 7.61 -1.14 -37.50
CA THR A 88 8.33 -2.22 -36.80
C THR A 88 9.08 -3.20 -37.72
N ALA A 89 9.04 -3.03 -39.05
CA ALA A 89 9.60 -3.98 -40.00
C ALA A 89 11.12 -4.17 -39.82
N CYS A 90 11.59 -5.40 -39.59
CA CYS A 90 13.01 -5.70 -39.33
C CYS A 90 13.58 -4.98 -38.07
N CYS A 91 12.75 -4.49 -37.17
CA CYS A 91 13.19 -4.02 -35.85
C CYS A 91 13.35 -5.21 -34.90
N PRO A 92 14.41 -5.25 -34.05
CA PRO A 92 14.51 -6.22 -32.97
C PRO A 92 13.43 -5.99 -31.92
N GLU A 93 13.07 -7.02 -31.16
CA GLU A 93 12.04 -6.91 -30.11
C GLU A 93 12.46 -5.96 -28.97
N LYS A 94 13.77 -5.91 -28.65
CA LYS A 94 14.37 -4.91 -27.76
C LYS A 94 15.13 -3.88 -28.60
N LEU A 95 14.64 -2.64 -28.63
CA LEU A 95 15.22 -1.54 -29.41
C LEU A 95 16.42 -0.91 -28.68
N THR A 96 17.59 -0.90 -29.32
CA THR A 96 18.79 -0.16 -28.84
C THR A 96 18.79 1.31 -29.28
N HIS A 97 18.18 1.61 -30.43
CA HIS A 97 18.03 2.95 -31.01
C HIS A 97 16.55 3.20 -31.38
N PRO A 98 16.10 4.46 -31.47
CA PRO A 98 14.72 4.76 -31.85
C PRO A 98 14.45 4.34 -33.30
N ILE A 99 13.18 4.03 -33.61
CA ILE A 99 12.72 3.76 -34.98
C ILE A 99 13.08 4.95 -35.89
N THR A 100 13.69 4.62 -37.03
CA THR A 100 14.26 5.58 -37.98
C THR A 100 13.29 6.67 -38.42
N ASP A 101 13.81 7.89 -38.56
CA ASP A 101 13.03 9.09 -38.82
C ASP A 101 12.09 9.00 -40.02
N TRP A 102 12.50 8.35 -41.12
CA TRP A 102 11.66 8.24 -42.31
C TRP A 102 10.39 7.40 -42.03
N ARG A 103 10.55 6.28 -41.31
CA ARG A 103 9.41 5.43 -40.91
C ARG A 103 8.51 6.18 -39.94
N ARG A 104 9.10 6.89 -38.97
CA ARG A 104 8.35 7.69 -37.99
C ARG A 104 7.54 8.79 -38.69
N LYS A 105 8.15 9.50 -39.65
CA LYS A 105 7.51 10.58 -40.45
C LYS A 105 6.33 10.07 -41.30
N ILE A 106 6.41 8.87 -41.87
CA ILE A 106 5.31 8.28 -42.66
C ILE A 106 4.21 7.68 -41.78
N THR A 107 4.58 6.90 -40.77
CA THR A 107 3.62 6.08 -40.00
C THR A 107 2.95 6.83 -38.86
N GLN A 108 3.63 7.75 -38.16
CA GLN A 108 3.00 8.44 -37.03
C GLN A 108 1.82 9.33 -37.39
N PRO A 109 1.80 10.12 -38.49
CA PRO A 109 0.62 10.91 -38.84
C PRO A 109 -0.62 10.03 -39.06
N ALA A 110 -0.46 8.91 -39.77
CA ALA A 110 -1.52 7.93 -40.00
C ALA A 110 -1.97 7.27 -38.68
N LEU A 111 -1.05 6.79 -37.84
CA LEU A 111 -1.37 6.17 -36.55
C LEU A 111 -2.01 7.18 -35.56
N ARG A 112 -1.61 8.46 -35.57
CA ARG A 112 -2.23 9.53 -34.78
C ARG A 112 -3.65 9.83 -35.26
N PHE A 113 -3.89 9.87 -36.58
CA PHE A 113 -5.22 10.05 -37.15
C PHE A 113 -6.13 8.86 -36.84
N LEU A 114 -5.68 7.63 -37.11
CA LEU A 114 -6.42 6.41 -36.82
C LEU A 114 -6.67 6.21 -35.32
N GLY A 115 -5.72 6.60 -34.45
CA GLY A 115 -5.93 6.62 -33.01
C GLY A 115 -7.02 7.61 -32.57
N ARG A 116 -7.09 8.81 -33.17
CA ARG A 116 -8.19 9.76 -32.91
C ARG A 116 -9.52 9.23 -33.43
N ALA A 117 -9.54 8.66 -34.63
CA ALA A 117 -10.72 8.02 -35.20
C ALA A 117 -11.21 6.85 -34.33
N LEU A 118 -10.29 6.04 -33.79
CA LEU A 118 -10.60 4.91 -32.89
C LEU A 118 -11.39 5.37 -31.66
N PHE A 119 -10.88 6.37 -30.93
CA PHE A 119 -11.57 6.90 -29.75
C PHE A 119 -12.89 7.59 -30.11
N PHE A 120 -12.96 8.31 -31.24
CA PHE A 120 -14.21 8.88 -31.73
C PHE A 120 -15.25 7.81 -32.06
N SER A 121 -14.86 6.72 -32.74
CA SER A 121 -15.71 5.56 -33.02
C SER A 121 -16.14 4.80 -31.76
N MET A 122 -15.34 4.81 -30.68
CA MET A 122 -15.76 4.31 -29.36
C MET A 122 -16.78 5.24 -28.66
N GLY A 123 -17.03 6.44 -29.20
CA GLY A 123 -17.97 7.43 -28.65
C GLY A 123 -17.32 8.54 -27.83
N PHE A 124 -15.98 8.66 -27.79
CA PHE A 124 -15.31 9.66 -26.98
C PHE A 124 -15.34 11.06 -27.62
N MET A 125 -15.82 12.04 -26.85
CA MET A 125 -15.70 13.46 -27.13
C MET A 125 -14.52 14.03 -26.34
N VAL A 126 -13.43 14.34 -27.04
CA VAL A 126 -12.17 14.77 -26.44
C VAL A 126 -12.07 16.29 -26.39
N SER A 127 -11.91 16.84 -25.20
CA SER A 127 -11.48 18.23 -25.00
C SER A 127 -10.00 18.23 -24.64
N VAL A 128 -9.21 19.10 -25.28
CA VAL A 128 -7.77 19.23 -24.99
C VAL A 128 -7.48 20.63 -24.45
N LYS A 129 -6.74 20.71 -23.34
CA LYS A 129 -6.34 21.96 -22.67
C LYS A 129 -4.82 21.99 -22.50
N GLY A 130 -4.23 23.19 -22.47
CA GLY A 130 -2.79 23.39 -22.28
C GLY A 130 -1.94 23.15 -23.54
N LYS A 131 -0.65 23.45 -23.45
CA LYS A 131 0.36 23.25 -24.51
C LYS A 131 1.11 21.95 -24.26
N ILE A 132 1.22 21.10 -25.29
CA ILE A 132 2.08 19.90 -25.26
C ILE A 132 3.54 20.36 -25.36
N ALA A 133 4.37 19.95 -24.40
CA ALA A 133 5.80 20.22 -24.38
C ALA A 133 6.56 19.35 -25.40
N SER A 134 7.67 19.87 -25.93
CA SER A 134 8.57 19.11 -26.80
C SER A 134 9.34 18.03 -26.02
N PRO A 135 9.95 17.04 -26.71
CA PRO A 135 10.85 16.07 -26.07
C PRO A 135 12.06 16.69 -25.36
N SER A 136 12.49 17.89 -25.76
CA SER A 136 13.58 18.63 -25.10
C SER A 136 13.11 19.52 -23.95
N GLU A 137 11.86 20.00 -23.97
CA GLU A 137 11.22 20.73 -22.85
C GLU A 137 10.86 19.77 -21.70
N ALA A 138 10.29 18.60 -22.01
CA ALA A 138 9.92 17.57 -21.03
C ALA A 138 9.97 16.16 -21.66
N PRO A 139 11.03 15.36 -21.43
CA PRO A 139 11.14 14.00 -21.99
C PRO A 139 10.14 12.98 -21.41
N ILE A 140 9.44 13.31 -20.31
CA ILE A 140 8.49 12.39 -19.65
C ILE A 140 7.14 13.09 -19.45
N PHE A 141 6.07 12.41 -19.85
CA PHE A 141 4.69 12.74 -19.47
C PHE A 141 4.25 11.92 -18.27
N VAL A 142 3.58 12.57 -17.31
CA VAL A 142 3.06 11.95 -16.08
C VAL A 142 1.54 12.06 -16.08
N GLY A 143 0.82 10.97 -16.36
CA GLY A 143 -0.64 10.96 -16.46
C GLY A 143 -1.33 10.62 -15.14
N ALA A 144 -2.36 11.38 -14.73
CA ALA A 144 -3.23 11.04 -13.59
C ALA A 144 -4.61 11.74 -13.68
N PRO A 145 -5.66 11.23 -13.00
CA PRO A 145 -5.71 9.94 -12.35
C PRO A 145 -5.73 8.81 -13.40
N HIS A 146 -4.97 7.75 -13.17
CA HIS A 146 -5.09 6.51 -13.93
C HIS A 146 -6.32 5.78 -13.44
N SER A 147 -7.32 5.62 -14.29
CA SER A 147 -8.64 5.09 -13.91
C SER A 147 -9.25 4.11 -14.89
N THR A 148 -8.66 3.99 -16.10
CA THR A 148 -9.22 3.14 -17.13
C THR A 148 -8.22 2.78 -18.22
N PHE A 149 -8.46 1.68 -18.92
CA PHE A 149 -7.71 1.35 -20.14
C PHE A 149 -7.95 2.39 -21.26
N PHE A 150 -9.03 3.17 -21.20
CA PHE A 150 -9.27 4.30 -22.10
C PHE A 150 -8.32 5.50 -21.85
N ASP A 151 -7.55 5.52 -20.76
CA ASP A 151 -6.54 6.57 -20.49
C ASP A 151 -5.42 6.58 -21.54
N GLY A 152 -5.30 5.50 -22.33
CA GLY A 152 -4.47 5.46 -23.55
C GLY A 152 -4.80 6.56 -24.57
N ILE A 153 -5.93 7.26 -24.43
CA ILE A 153 -6.23 8.47 -25.19
C ILE A 153 -5.19 9.57 -24.97
N ALA A 154 -4.58 9.66 -23.78
CA ALA A 154 -3.47 10.57 -23.50
C ALA A 154 -2.30 10.32 -24.45
N CYS A 155 -1.98 9.06 -24.75
CA CYS A 155 -0.95 8.69 -25.72
C CYS A 155 -1.28 9.19 -27.13
N VAL A 156 -2.52 9.01 -27.59
CA VAL A 156 -2.96 9.49 -28.91
C VAL A 156 -2.87 11.02 -29.01
N ILE A 157 -3.33 11.75 -27.98
CA ILE A 157 -3.33 13.22 -27.97
C ILE A 157 -1.92 13.79 -27.82
N ALA A 158 -1.08 13.23 -26.94
CA ALA A 158 0.32 13.62 -26.75
C ALA A 158 1.23 13.28 -27.95
N GLY A 159 0.73 12.56 -28.96
CA GLY A 159 1.44 12.32 -30.21
C GLY A 159 2.19 10.99 -30.28
N LEU A 160 1.70 9.95 -29.61
CA LEU A 160 2.28 8.61 -29.54
C LEU A 160 3.65 8.55 -28.83
N PRO A 161 3.76 9.01 -27.57
CA PRO A 161 4.90 8.75 -26.71
C PRO A 161 5.10 7.24 -26.44
N SER A 162 6.31 6.87 -26.03
CA SER A 162 6.62 5.54 -25.51
C SER A 162 5.82 5.25 -24.24
N LEU A 163 5.07 4.15 -24.24
CA LEU A 163 4.29 3.71 -23.06
C LEU A 163 5.10 2.75 -22.19
N VAL A 164 5.01 2.90 -20.87
CA VAL A 164 5.36 1.82 -19.93
C VAL A 164 4.22 0.80 -19.93
N SER A 165 4.49 -0.44 -20.35
CA SER A 165 3.47 -1.49 -20.49
C SER A 165 3.97 -2.83 -19.98
N ARG A 166 3.06 -3.69 -19.53
CA ARG A 166 3.43 -5.08 -19.22
C ARG A 166 3.83 -5.84 -20.49
N ASN A 167 4.69 -6.84 -20.35
CA ASN A 167 5.20 -7.65 -21.46
C ASN A 167 4.09 -8.44 -22.18
N GLU A 168 3.07 -8.92 -21.47
CA GLU A 168 1.99 -9.74 -22.04
C GLU A 168 1.18 -8.95 -23.10
N ASN A 169 1.02 -7.63 -22.89
CA ASN A 169 0.36 -6.73 -23.85
C ASN A 169 1.09 -6.67 -25.20
N ALA A 170 2.42 -6.85 -25.22
CA ALA A 170 3.19 -6.89 -26.46
C ALA A 170 2.97 -8.21 -27.24
N GLN A 171 2.57 -9.29 -26.56
CA GLN A 171 2.29 -10.58 -27.21
C GLN A 171 0.82 -10.75 -27.62
N ALA A 172 -0.05 -9.78 -27.32
CA ALA A 172 -1.44 -9.77 -27.78
C ALA A 172 -1.53 -9.75 -29.33
N PRO A 173 -2.31 -10.65 -29.97
CA PRO A 173 -2.52 -10.64 -31.41
C PRO A 173 -3.05 -9.29 -31.92
N LEU A 174 -2.53 -8.83 -33.07
CA LEU A 174 -2.77 -7.51 -33.69
C LEU A 174 -2.33 -6.31 -32.84
N VAL A 175 -2.85 -6.18 -31.62
CA VAL A 175 -2.62 -5.05 -30.70
C VAL A 175 -1.15 -4.95 -30.27
N GLY A 176 -0.47 -6.07 -30.04
CA GLY A 176 0.94 -6.11 -29.64
C GLY A 176 1.90 -5.51 -30.67
N ARG A 177 1.52 -5.49 -31.96
CA ARG A 177 2.30 -4.82 -33.02
C ARG A 177 2.03 -3.31 -33.04
N LEU A 178 0.79 -2.88 -32.81
CA LEU A 178 0.45 -1.46 -32.60
C LEU A 178 1.17 -0.90 -31.37
N LEU A 179 1.24 -1.67 -30.28
CA LEU A 179 2.02 -1.30 -29.09
C LEU A 179 3.52 -1.19 -29.41
N ARG A 180 4.13 -2.18 -30.09
CA ARG A 180 5.55 -2.08 -30.51
C ARG A 180 5.84 -0.87 -31.39
N ALA A 181 4.89 -0.39 -32.20
CA ALA A 181 5.07 0.80 -33.04
C ALA A 181 5.20 2.12 -32.25
N VAL A 182 4.69 2.19 -31.01
CA VAL A 182 4.98 3.32 -30.09
C VAL A 182 6.25 3.11 -29.26
N GLN A 183 7.01 2.04 -29.52
CA GLN A 183 8.31 1.76 -28.88
C GLN A 183 8.19 1.69 -27.35
N PRO A 184 7.47 0.70 -26.79
CA PRO A 184 7.17 0.67 -25.36
C PRO A 184 8.44 0.45 -24.52
N VAL A 185 8.35 0.81 -23.25
CA VAL A 185 9.23 0.29 -22.20
C VAL A 185 8.47 -0.87 -21.54
N LEU A 186 8.97 -2.09 -21.71
CA LEU A 186 8.29 -3.29 -21.25
C LEU A 186 8.73 -3.67 -19.83
N VAL A 187 7.76 -3.97 -18.97
CA VAL A 187 7.99 -4.47 -17.61
C VAL A 187 7.37 -5.85 -17.43
N SER A 188 8.11 -6.78 -16.83
CA SER A 188 7.62 -8.08 -16.36
C SER A 188 7.34 -8.03 -14.86
N ARG A 189 6.41 -8.88 -14.41
CA ARG A 189 6.14 -9.14 -12.98
C ARG A 189 6.76 -10.44 -12.48
N VAL A 190 7.28 -11.27 -13.39
CA VAL A 190 7.86 -12.59 -13.10
C VAL A 190 9.39 -12.49 -13.02
N ASP A 191 10.00 -11.63 -13.84
CA ASP A 191 11.44 -11.37 -13.83
C ASP A 191 11.78 -10.38 -12.70
N PRO A 192 12.64 -10.77 -11.72
CA PRO A 192 12.98 -9.92 -10.57
C PRO A 192 13.78 -8.68 -10.97
N ASP A 193 14.64 -8.77 -11.99
CA ASP A 193 15.43 -7.65 -12.51
C ASP A 193 14.60 -6.72 -13.41
N SER A 194 13.40 -7.12 -13.83
CA SER A 194 12.60 -6.37 -14.80
C SER A 194 12.31 -4.92 -14.37
N ARG A 195 12.13 -4.68 -13.07
CA ARG A 195 11.93 -3.32 -12.53
C ARG A 195 13.19 -2.47 -12.70
N LYS A 196 14.36 -3.02 -12.41
CA LYS A 196 15.68 -2.37 -12.58
C LYS A 196 15.96 -2.10 -14.06
N ASN A 197 15.69 -3.08 -14.92
CA ASN A 197 15.81 -2.96 -16.37
C ASN A 197 14.85 -1.88 -16.94
N THR A 198 13.62 -1.80 -16.45
CA THR A 198 12.64 -0.76 -16.80
C THR A 198 13.15 0.63 -16.42
N ILE A 199 13.67 0.81 -15.21
CA ILE A 199 14.22 2.09 -14.72
C ILE A 199 15.43 2.51 -15.55
N ASN A 200 16.38 1.60 -15.81
CA ASN A 200 17.55 1.87 -16.63
C ASN A 200 17.16 2.32 -18.06
N GLU A 201 16.14 1.70 -18.65
CA GLU A 201 15.64 2.07 -19.97
C GLU A 201 14.90 3.42 -19.96
N ILE A 202 14.15 3.74 -18.91
CA ILE A 202 13.54 5.07 -18.71
C ILE A 202 14.62 6.13 -18.62
N ILE A 203 15.66 5.93 -17.78
CA ILE A 203 16.80 6.85 -17.67
C ILE A 203 17.45 7.07 -19.04
N ARG A 204 17.89 5.98 -19.70
CA ARG A 204 18.60 6.00 -20.99
C ARG A 204 17.86 6.79 -22.08
N ARG A 205 16.53 6.65 -22.13
CA ARG A 205 15.70 7.36 -23.12
C ARG A 205 15.41 8.79 -22.69
N ALA A 206 15.11 9.03 -21.42
CA ALA A 206 14.75 10.36 -20.94
C ALA A 206 15.93 11.34 -20.94
N THR A 207 17.16 10.85 -20.77
CA THR A 207 18.40 11.66 -20.85
C THR A 207 18.99 11.77 -22.26
N SER A 208 18.31 11.25 -23.29
CA SER A 208 18.81 11.19 -24.68
C SER A 208 18.75 12.52 -25.47
N GLY A 209 18.54 13.66 -24.81
CA GLY A 209 18.44 14.97 -25.48
C GLY A 209 17.26 15.12 -26.46
N GLY A 210 16.30 14.18 -26.45
CA GLY A 210 15.15 14.16 -27.36
C GLY A 210 15.32 13.27 -28.60
N GLU A 211 16.37 12.45 -28.69
CA GLU A 211 16.48 11.41 -29.74
C GLU A 211 15.36 10.37 -29.63
N TRP A 212 15.01 9.96 -28.42
CA TRP A 212 13.87 9.08 -28.16
C TRP A 212 12.54 9.84 -28.08
N PRO A 213 11.42 9.20 -28.45
CA PRO A 213 10.10 9.73 -28.11
C PRO A 213 9.97 9.94 -26.59
N GLN A 214 9.19 10.95 -26.21
CA GLN A 214 8.79 11.16 -24.82
C GLN A 214 8.17 9.89 -24.23
N ILE A 215 8.32 9.68 -22.92
CA ILE A 215 7.77 8.50 -22.23
C ILE A 215 6.51 8.92 -21.46
N LEU A 216 5.38 8.26 -21.69
CA LEU A 216 4.17 8.43 -20.89
C LEU A 216 4.09 7.37 -19.79
N VAL A 217 4.07 7.83 -18.54
CA VAL A 217 3.96 7.00 -17.33
C VAL A 217 2.72 7.41 -16.54
N PHE A 218 1.97 6.43 -16.06
CA PHE A 218 0.94 6.61 -15.05
C PHE A 218 1.52 6.18 -13.69
N PRO A 219 2.01 7.12 -12.85
CA PRO A 219 2.85 6.79 -11.69
C PRO A 219 2.10 6.10 -10.56
N GLU A 220 0.75 6.13 -10.54
CA GLU A 220 -0.07 5.30 -9.65
C GLU A 220 0.22 3.79 -9.84
N GLY A 221 0.59 3.37 -11.06
CA GLY A 221 0.92 1.98 -11.37
C GLY A 221 -0.25 1.00 -11.34
N THR A 222 -1.46 1.48 -11.12
CA THR A 222 -2.74 0.75 -11.18
C THR A 222 -3.89 1.73 -11.49
N CYS A 223 -5.09 1.22 -11.75
CA CYS A 223 -6.26 2.07 -12.01
C CYS A 223 -7.08 2.28 -10.73
N THR A 224 -7.52 3.52 -10.52
CA THR A 224 -8.30 3.99 -9.35
C THR A 224 -9.63 4.60 -9.80
N ASN A 225 -10.55 4.85 -8.86
CA ASN A 225 -11.87 5.42 -9.14
C ASN A 225 -11.89 6.96 -9.29
N ARG A 226 -10.73 7.61 -9.37
CA ARG A 226 -10.56 9.08 -9.48
C ARG A 226 -11.01 9.89 -8.25
N SER A 227 -11.40 9.27 -7.13
CA SER A 227 -11.81 9.99 -5.92
C SER A 227 -10.65 10.68 -5.19
N CYS A 228 -9.43 10.18 -5.36
CA CYS A 228 -8.18 10.74 -4.85
C CYS A 228 -7.00 10.25 -5.71
N LEU A 229 -5.83 10.91 -5.59
CA LEU A 229 -4.58 10.37 -6.14
C LEU A 229 -3.84 9.51 -5.10
N ILE A 230 -3.53 8.27 -5.45
CA ILE A 230 -2.71 7.38 -4.62
C ILE A 230 -1.22 7.75 -4.70
N THR A 231 -0.35 7.08 -3.93
CA THR A 231 1.09 7.33 -3.94
C THR A 231 1.71 7.09 -5.32
N PHE A 232 2.40 8.11 -5.84
CA PHE A 232 3.12 8.05 -7.10
C PHE A 232 4.42 7.25 -6.93
N LYS A 233 4.63 6.25 -7.78
CA LYS A 233 5.88 5.47 -7.82
C LYS A 233 7.00 6.33 -8.43
N PRO A 234 8.22 6.31 -7.85
CA PRO A 234 9.30 7.21 -8.26
C PRO A 234 9.88 6.93 -9.65
N GLY A 235 9.51 5.84 -10.33
CA GLY A 235 10.13 5.40 -11.59
C GLY A 235 10.14 6.42 -12.74
N ALA A 236 9.16 7.32 -12.80
CA ALA A 236 9.12 8.42 -13.78
C ALA A 236 10.01 9.62 -13.40
N PHE A 237 10.44 9.69 -12.14
CA PHE A 237 11.10 10.83 -11.51
C PHE A 237 12.59 10.55 -11.24
N ILE A 238 12.99 9.27 -11.12
CA ILE A 238 14.38 8.82 -10.96
C ILE A 238 15.38 9.48 -11.94
N PRO A 239 15.07 9.74 -13.22
CA PRO A 239 16.06 10.35 -14.12
C PRO A 239 16.44 11.80 -13.80
N GLY A 240 15.77 12.49 -12.86
CA GLY A 240 16.08 13.87 -12.49
C GLY A 240 15.82 14.91 -13.60
N VAL A 241 14.98 14.57 -14.59
CA VAL A 241 14.65 15.39 -15.76
C VAL A 241 13.29 16.10 -15.58
N PRO A 242 12.99 17.16 -16.36
CA PRO A 242 11.68 17.77 -16.37
C PRO A 242 10.58 16.80 -16.80
N VAL A 243 9.40 16.90 -16.17
CA VAL A 243 8.22 16.11 -16.50
C VAL A 243 7.04 17.02 -16.84
N GLN A 244 6.18 16.62 -17.77
CA GLN A 244 4.91 17.32 -18.02
C GLN A 244 3.73 16.51 -17.46
N PRO A 245 3.00 17.03 -16.45
CA PRO A 245 1.80 16.38 -15.97
C PRO A 245 0.65 16.46 -16.98
N ILE A 246 -0.10 15.37 -17.13
CA ILE A 246 -1.34 15.28 -17.91
C ILE A 246 -2.48 14.91 -16.98
N LEU A 247 -3.48 15.79 -16.87
CA LEU A 247 -4.70 15.55 -16.11
C LEU A 247 -5.78 14.94 -17.00
N LEU A 248 -6.37 13.83 -16.53
CA LEU A 248 -7.50 13.17 -17.17
C LEU A 248 -8.78 13.39 -16.36
N ARG A 249 -9.84 13.90 -16.98
CA ARG A 249 -11.16 14.02 -16.36
C ARG A 249 -12.22 13.37 -17.24
N TYR A 250 -13.13 12.63 -16.62
CA TYR A 250 -14.28 12.00 -17.28
C TYR A 250 -15.59 12.59 -16.70
N PRO A 251 -16.00 13.81 -17.12
CA PRO A 251 -17.14 14.53 -16.56
C PRO A 251 -18.49 13.98 -17.06
N ASN A 252 -18.72 12.69 -16.85
CA ASN A 252 -19.90 11.96 -17.30
C ASN A 252 -20.85 11.69 -16.11
N LYS A 253 -22.15 11.92 -16.29
CA LYS A 253 -23.16 11.67 -15.24
C LYS A 253 -23.25 10.19 -14.84
N LEU A 254 -23.04 9.29 -15.80
CA LEU A 254 -22.93 7.86 -15.58
C LEU A 254 -21.47 7.46 -15.84
N ASP A 255 -20.84 6.85 -14.84
CA ASP A 255 -19.48 6.35 -14.98
C ASP A 255 -19.47 4.94 -15.54
N THR A 256 -19.27 4.85 -16.86
CA THR A 256 -19.10 3.59 -17.59
C THR A 256 -17.64 3.28 -17.92
N VAL A 257 -16.69 4.11 -17.49
CA VAL A 257 -15.29 4.03 -17.92
C VAL A 257 -14.33 3.60 -16.81
N THR A 258 -14.65 3.82 -15.53
CA THR A 258 -13.77 3.44 -14.42
C THR A 258 -13.56 1.93 -14.36
N TRP A 259 -12.30 1.53 -14.40
CA TRP A 259 -11.86 0.14 -14.25
C TRP A 259 -11.11 -0.02 -12.93
N THR A 260 -11.80 -0.54 -11.92
CA THR A 260 -11.23 -0.92 -10.63
C THR A 260 -11.18 -2.45 -10.49
N TRP A 261 -10.41 -2.97 -9.53
CA TRP A 261 -10.26 -4.41 -9.33
C TRP A 261 -11.56 -5.13 -8.92
N GLN A 262 -12.46 -4.47 -8.20
CA GLN A 262 -13.84 -4.93 -7.96
C GLN A 262 -14.88 -4.38 -8.96
N GLY A 263 -14.43 -3.68 -10.00
CA GLY A 263 -15.32 -3.07 -10.99
C GLY A 263 -15.79 -4.06 -12.06
N TYR A 264 -16.39 -3.52 -13.11
CA TYR A 264 -16.71 -4.29 -14.31
C TYR A 264 -15.47 -4.90 -14.96
N THR A 265 -15.63 -6.06 -15.60
CA THR A 265 -14.59 -6.62 -16.47
C THR A 265 -14.35 -5.72 -17.68
N PHE A 266 -13.18 -5.85 -18.33
CA PHE A 266 -12.84 -5.12 -19.55
C PHE A 266 -13.97 -5.14 -20.61
N LEU A 267 -14.56 -6.32 -20.85
CA LEU A 267 -15.63 -6.49 -21.84
C LEU A 267 -16.93 -5.81 -21.40
N GLN A 268 -17.32 -5.97 -20.13
CA GLN A 268 -18.51 -5.29 -19.58
C GLN A 268 -18.37 -3.77 -19.66
N LEU A 269 -17.19 -3.23 -19.36
CA LEU A 269 -16.92 -1.79 -19.40
C LEU A 269 -16.90 -1.24 -20.83
N CYS A 270 -16.36 -2.01 -21.78
CA CYS A 270 -16.48 -1.72 -23.22
C CYS A 270 -17.95 -1.67 -23.66
N VAL A 271 -18.77 -2.66 -23.29
CA VAL A 271 -20.21 -2.68 -23.60
C VAL A 271 -20.91 -1.46 -23.02
N LEU A 272 -20.75 -1.19 -21.73
CA LEU A 272 -21.39 -0.05 -21.06
C LEU A 272 -21.01 1.30 -21.68
N THR A 273 -19.74 1.48 -22.04
CA THR A 273 -19.24 2.70 -22.71
C THR A 273 -19.74 2.81 -24.15
N PHE A 274 -19.69 1.74 -24.93
CA PHE A 274 -20.10 1.78 -26.33
C PHE A 274 -21.62 1.97 -26.48
N CYS A 275 -22.42 1.62 -25.48
CA CYS A 275 -23.85 1.94 -25.43
C CYS A 275 -24.17 3.40 -25.03
N GLN A 276 -23.21 4.20 -24.54
CA GLN A 276 -23.46 5.62 -24.25
C GLN A 276 -23.59 6.43 -25.55
N PRO A 277 -24.49 7.44 -25.65
CA PRO A 277 -24.51 8.34 -26.81
C PRO A 277 -23.14 8.97 -27.09
N PHE A 278 -22.51 9.48 -26.03
CA PHE A 278 -21.15 10.02 -26.04
C PHE A 278 -20.53 9.90 -24.65
N THR A 279 -19.20 9.80 -24.61
CA THR A 279 -18.40 9.78 -23.39
C THR A 279 -17.42 10.94 -23.43
N LYS A 280 -17.60 11.93 -22.56
CA LYS A 280 -16.70 13.10 -22.51
C LYS A 280 -15.40 12.74 -21.78
N VAL A 281 -14.29 13.22 -22.32
CA VAL A 281 -12.98 13.15 -21.67
C VAL A 281 -12.23 14.46 -21.90
N GLU A 282 -11.67 15.01 -20.83
CA GLU A 282 -10.78 16.16 -20.89
C GLU A 282 -9.34 15.69 -20.66
N VAL A 283 -8.43 16.11 -21.54
CA VAL A 283 -6.99 15.88 -21.46
C VAL A 283 -6.31 17.23 -21.31
N GLU A 284 -5.78 17.53 -20.13
CA GLU A 284 -5.15 18.81 -19.82
C GLU A 284 -3.64 18.64 -19.58
N PHE A 285 -2.84 19.33 -20.38
CA PHE A 285 -1.39 19.39 -20.25
C PHE A 285 -1.01 20.54 -19.32
N MET A 286 -0.56 20.22 -18.10
CA MET A 286 -0.09 21.21 -17.13
C MET A 286 1.24 21.84 -17.54
N PRO A 287 1.67 22.96 -16.94
CA PRO A 287 3.03 23.47 -17.10
C PRO A 287 4.09 22.41 -16.74
N VAL A 288 5.20 22.41 -17.48
CA VAL A 288 6.34 21.52 -17.23
C VAL A 288 6.88 21.73 -15.81
N GLN A 289 7.10 20.62 -15.11
CA GLN A 289 7.66 20.57 -13.77
C GLN A 289 9.14 20.20 -13.88
N VAL A 290 10.01 21.17 -13.61
CA VAL A 290 11.46 20.95 -13.48
C VAL A 290 11.74 20.52 -12.03
N PRO A 291 12.57 19.49 -11.78
CA PRO A 291 13.02 19.15 -10.44
C PRO A 291 14.07 20.16 -9.94
N SER A 292 13.94 20.55 -8.67
CA SER A 292 15.01 21.22 -7.92
C SER A 292 16.23 20.30 -7.72
N ASP A 293 17.36 20.84 -7.26
CA ASP A 293 18.56 20.02 -7.04
C ASP A 293 18.39 19.00 -5.92
N GLU A 294 17.59 19.29 -4.89
CA GLU A 294 17.18 18.31 -3.87
C GLU A 294 16.35 17.16 -4.49
N GLU A 295 15.38 17.51 -5.33
CA GLU A 295 14.49 16.55 -6.01
C GLU A 295 15.17 15.67 -7.06
N LYS A 296 16.32 16.08 -7.59
CA LYS A 296 17.17 15.22 -8.43
C LYS A 296 17.81 14.09 -7.62
N HIS A 297 18.05 14.32 -6.32
CA HIS A 297 18.61 13.34 -5.39
C HIS A 297 17.54 12.58 -4.61
N ASP A 298 16.34 13.16 -4.43
CA ASP A 298 15.15 12.49 -3.90
C ASP A 298 13.98 12.44 -4.94
N PRO A 299 13.91 11.37 -5.75
CA PRO A 299 12.81 11.13 -6.67
C PRO A 299 11.43 10.93 -5.99
N VAL A 300 11.39 10.59 -4.70
CA VAL A 300 10.14 10.43 -3.94
C VAL A 300 9.58 11.79 -3.53
N LEU A 301 10.45 12.74 -3.17
CA LEU A 301 10.09 14.14 -2.98
C LEU A 301 9.48 14.73 -4.27
N PHE A 302 10.16 14.54 -5.41
CA PHE A 302 9.67 15.03 -6.71
C PHE A 302 8.31 14.42 -7.10
N ALA A 303 8.18 13.09 -6.98
CA ALA A 303 6.93 12.38 -7.21
C ALA A 303 5.79 12.91 -6.32
N SER A 304 6.11 13.22 -5.05
CA SER A 304 5.15 13.75 -4.08
C SER A 304 4.71 15.17 -4.39
N ARG A 305 5.63 16.07 -4.78
CA ARG A 305 5.28 17.43 -5.21
C ARG A 305 4.40 17.39 -6.46
N VAL A 306 4.79 16.62 -7.49
CA VAL A 306 4.00 16.52 -8.73
C VAL A 306 2.63 15.91 -8.47
N ARG A 307 2.51 14.87 -7.61
CA ARG A 307 1.22 14.34 -7.16
C ARG A 307 0.33 15.42 -6.55
N ASN A 308 0.88 16.21 -5.62
CA ASN A 308 0.10 17.23 -4.91
C ASN A 308 -0.38 18.35 -5.86
N LEU A 309 0.48 18.81 -6.77
CA LEU A 309 0.12 19.79 -7.82
C LEU A 309 -0.99 19.26 -8.74
N MET A 310 -0.92 17.99 -9.14
CA MET A 310 -1.97 17.36 -9.95
C MET A 310 -3.28 17.21 -9.17
N ALA A 311 -3.22 16.82 -7.90
CA ALA A 311 -4.39 16.68 -7.03
C ALA A 311 -5.12 18.01 -6.80
N GLU A 312 -4.35 19.09 -6.56
CA GLU A 312 -4.86 20.46 -6.43
C GLU A 312 -5.58 20.92 -7.70
N ALA A 313 -4.94 20.76 -8.86
CA ALA A 313 -5.52 21.13 -10.17
C ALA A 313 -6.72 20.24 -10.59
N LEU A 314 -6.81 19.02 -10.05
CA LEU A 314 -8.00 18.15 -10.18
C LEU A 314 -9.10 18.48 -9.17
N GLY A 315 -8.77 19.16 -8.06
CA GLY A 315 -9.69 19.44 -6.96
C GLY A 315 -10.00 18.24 -6.06
N ILE A 316 -9.14 17.20 -6.05
CA ILE A 316 -9.32 15.94 -5.32
C ILE A 316 -8.24 15.75 -4.24
N PRO A 317 -8.51 15.02 -3.14
CA PRO A 317 -7.51 14.73 -2.12
C PRO A 317 -6.41 13.75 -2.60
N VAL A 318 -5.35 13.61 -1.81
CA VAL A 318 -4.32 12.57 -1.97
C VAL A 318 -4.45 11.49 -0.90
N THR A 319 -4.00 10.28 -1.21
CA THR A 319 -3.90 9.18 -0.23
C THR A 319 -2.56 8.47 -0.31
N ASP A 320 -2.07 8.00 0.83
CA ASP A 320 -0.77 7.32 0.92
C ASP A 320 -0.83 5.82 0.54
N HIS A 321 -2.02 5.32 0.20
CA HIS A 321 -2.18 3.96 -0.35
C HIS A 321 -1.31 3.77 -1.59
N THR A 322 -0.89 2.53 -1.84
CA THR A 322 -0.09 2.14 -3.01
C THR A 322 -0.75 0.99 -3.77
N TYR A 323 -0.10 0.53 -4.83
CA TYR A 323 -0.48 -0.71 -5.53
C TYR A 323 -0.42 -1.95 -4.60
N GLU A 324 0.44 -1.92 -3.59
CA GLU A 324 0.63 -3.00 -2.62
C GLU A 324 -0.59 -3.09 -1.67
N ASP A 325 -1.15 -1.96 -1.22
CA ASP A 325 -2.46 -1.94 -0.52
C ASP A 325 -3.58 -2.56 -1.36
N CYS A 326 -3.62 -2.23 -2.66
CA CYS A 326 -4.59 -2.82 -3.58
C CYS A 326 -4.44 -4.35 -3.70
N ARG A 327 -3.21 -4.89 -3.56
CA ARG A 327 -2.99 -6.35 -3.52
C ARG A 327 -3.47 -6.95 -2.20
N LEU A 328 -3.18 -6.31 -1.06
CA LEU A 328 -3.65 -6.80 0.25
C LEU A 328 -5.17 -6.81 0.33
N MET A 329 -5.82 -5.75 -0.18
CA MET A 329 -7.27 -5.65 -0.33
C MET A 329 -7.86 -6.87 -1.08
N ILE A 330 -7.21 -7.30 -2.18
CA ILE A 330 -7.64 -8.48 -2.95
C ILE A 330 -7.41 -9.77 -2.17
N SER A 331 -6.25 -9.92 -1.50
CA SER A 331 -5.96 -11.10 -0.68
C SER A 331 -6.92 -11.23 0.50
N ALA A 332 -7.27 -10.13 1.19
CA ALA A 332 -8.29 -10.12 2.24
C ALA A 332 -9.64 -10.62 1.71
N GLY A 333 -10.07 -10.13 0.54
CA GLY A 333 -11.30 -10.61 -0.10
C GLY A 333 -11.26 -12.09 -0.53
N GLN A 334 -10.09 -12.62 -0.92
CA GLN A 334 -9.90 -14.05 -1.20
C GLN A 334 -10.00 -14.91 0.07
N LEU A 335 -9.63 -14.34 1.22
CA LEU A 335 -9.79 -14.92 2.56
C LEU A 335 -11.17 -14.63 3.18
N THR A 336 -12.14 -14.18 2.38
CA THR A 336 -13.53 -13.85 2.77
C THR A 336 -13.70 -12.69 3.78
N LEU A 337 -12.63 -11.94 4.06
CA LEU A 337 -12.68 -10.72 4.86
C LEU A 337 -13.26 -9.53 4.06
N PRO A 338 -13.75 -8.47 4.73
CA PRO A 338 -14.00 -7.19 4.08
C PRO A 338 -12.73 -6.69 3.39
N MET A 339 -12.88 -6.20 2.17
CA MET A 339 -11.77 -5.71 1.34
C MET A 339 -10.97 -4.61 2.07
N GLU A 340 -11.69 -3.77 2.81
CA GLU A 340 -11.19 -2.65 3.60
C GLU A 340 -10.15 -3.08 4.64
N ALA A 341 -10.19 -4.33 5.14
CA ALA A 341 -9.18 -4.86 6.06
C ALA A 341 -7.77 -4.84 5.44
N GLY A 342 -7.64 -4.98 4.12
CA GLY A 342 -6.36 -4.91 3.42
C GLY A 342 -5.84 -3.50 3.15
N LEU A 343 -6.59 -2.43 3.46
CA LEU A 343 -6.21 -1.04 3.18
C LEU A 343 -5.40 -0.41 4.31
N VAL A 344 -4.25 -1.01 4.60
CA VAL A 344 -3.46 -0.74 5.81
C VAL A 344 -2.40 0.35 5.67
N GLU A 345 -2.29 1.01 4.52
CA GLU A 345 -1.17 1.88 4.13
C GLU A 345 0.18 1.14 4.16
N PHE A 346 0.28 0.04 3.40
CA PHE A 346 1.39 -0.92 3.39
C PHE A 346 2.77 -0.28 3.59
N THR A 347 3.10 0.77 2.82
CA THR A 347 4.42 1.43 2.91
C THR A 347 4.72 2.06 4.27
N LYS A 348 3.70 2.55 5.01
CA LYS A 348 3.90 3.10 6.37
C LYS A 348 4.17 1.99 7.38
N ILE A 349 3.41 0.91 7.32
CA ILE A 349 3.58 -0.27 8.17
C ILE A 349 4.94 -0.92 7.90
N SER A 350 5.20 -1.26 6.63
CA SER A 350 6.47 -1.82 6.16
C SER A 350 7.68 -0.99 6.60
N ARG A 351 7.65 0.34 6.45
CA ARG A 351 8.76 1.21 6.86
C ARG A 351 8.93 1.32 8.37
N LYS A 352 7.84 1.47 9.13
CA LYS A 352 7.91 1.64 10.59
C LYS A 352 8.29 0.34 11.31
N LEU A 353 7.83 -0.80 10.79
CA LEU A 353 7.98 -2.11 11.43
C LEU A 353 9.05 -3.00 10.76
N LYS A 354 9.68 -2.51 9.68
CA LYS A 354 10.66 -3.23 8.84
C LYS A 354 10.16 -4.54 8.23
N LEU A 355 8.84 -4.69 8.09
CA LEU A 355 8.22 -5.85 7.45
C LEU A 355 8.18 -5.70 5.93
N ASP A 356 8.36 -6.79 5.20
CA ASP A 356 8.24 -6.82 3.74
C ASP A 356 6.84 -7.29 3.29
N TRP A 357 6.72 -7.62 1.99
CA TRP A 357 5.45 -8.08 1.43
C TRP A 357 5.02 -9.44 1.98
N ASP A 358 5.95 -10.39 2.11
CA ASP A 358 5.64 -11.76 2.48
C ASP A 358 5.39 -11.88 3.99
N GLY A 359 6.11 -11.12 4.81
CA GLY A 359 5.82 -10.98 6.25
C GLY A 359 4.44 -10.38 6.54
N ILE A 360 4.09 -9.26 5.90
CA ILE A 360 2.74 -8.66 6.07
C ILE A 360 1.65 -9.59 5.53
N ARG A 361 1.92 -10.33 4.45
CA ARG A 361 0.97 -11.31 3.93
C ARG A 361 0.76 -12.49 4.89
N LYS A 362 1.82 -13.04 5.48
CA LYS A 362 1.73 -14.10 6.50
C LYS A 362 0.82 -13.67 7.66
N HIS A 363 0.99 -12.44 8.16
CA HIS A 363 0.12 -11.90 9.19
C HIS A 363 -1.32 -11.67 8.73
N LEU A 364 -1.59 -11.43 7.44
CA LEU A 364 -2.95 -11.36 6.90
C LEU A 364 -3.61 -12.74 6.87
N ASP A 365 -2.86 -13.78 6.50
CA ASP A 365 -3.35 -15.17 6.50
C ASP A 365 -3.64 -15.63 7.96
N GLU A 366 -2.76 -15.26 8.92
CA GLU A 366 -2.97 -15.48 10.36
C GLU A 366 -4.21 -14.73 10.88
N TYR A 367 -4.28 -13.40 10.69
CA TYR A 367 -5.43 -12.58 11.06
C TYR A 367 -6.74 -13.10 10.49
N ALA A 368 -6.75 -13.56 9.22
CA ALA A 368 -7.93 -14.11 8.59
C ALA A 368 -8.42 -15.40 9.26
N SER A 369 -7.51 -16.22 9.78
CA SER A 369 -7.89 -17.43 10.53
C SER A 369 -8.68 -17.08 11.79
N ILE A 370 -8.22 -16.08 12.54
CA ILE A 370 -8.88 -15.56 13.76
C ILE A 370 -10.19 -14.87 13.41
N ALA A 371 -10.17 -13.95 12.44
CA ALA A 371 -11.33 -13.14 12.06
C ALA A 371 -12.39 -13.91 11.26
N SER A 372 -12.17 -15.18 10.92
CA SER A 372 -13.11 -16.02 10.15
C SER A 372 -14.36 -16.42 10.93
N SER A 373 -14.26 -16.58 12.24
CA SER A 373 -15.42 -16.79 13.13
C SER A 373 -16.21 -15.49 13.37
N ALA A 374 -15.56 -14.33 13.21
CA ALA A 374 -16.10 -13.03 13.58
C ALA A 374 -17.05 -12.43 12.55
N LYS A 375 -18.21 -11.94 13.01
CA LYS A 375 -19.18 -11.23 12.16
C LYS A 375 -18.62 -9.88 11.69
N GLY A 376 -18.15 -9.88 10.45
CA GLY A 376 -17.61 -8.70 9.76
C GLY A 376 -16.09 -8.67 9.64
N GLY A 377 -15.37 -9.78 9.84
CA GLY A 377 -13.93 -9.89 9.55
C GLY A 377 -13.03 -8.93 10.35
N ARG A 378 -13.44 -8.62 11.58
CA ARG A 378 -12.68 -7.93 12.62
C ARG A 378 -12.77 -8.73 13.90
N ILE A 379 -11.66 -8.85 14.63
CA ILE A 379 -11.55 -9.71 15.80
C ILE A 379 -12.16 -8.98 17.01
N GLY A 380 -13.20 -9.55 17.64
CA GLY A 380 -13.72 -9.09 18.94
C GLY A 380 -13.00 -9.76 20.11
N ILE A 381 -13.37 -9.39 21.34
CA ILE A 381 -12.74 -9.95 22.54
C ILE A 381 -13.03 -11.45 22.68
N GLU A 382 -14.21 -11.90 22.25
CA GLU A 382 -14.60 -13.32 22.25
C GLU A 382 -13.76 -14.14 21.26
N GLU A 383 -13.59 -13.68 20.02
CA GLU A 383 -12.79 -14.41 19.03
C GLU A 383 -11.28 -14.35 19.35
N PHE A 384 -10.80 -13.28 19.98
CA PHE A 384 -9.43 -13.18 20.49
C PHE A 384 -9.18 -14.15 21.66
N ALA A 385 -10.14 -14.30 22.56
CA ALA A 385 -10.11 -15.25 23.67
C ALA A 385 -10.11 -16.71 23.18
N GLU A 386 -10.98 -17.04 22.22
CA GLU A 386 -11.04 -18.37 21.60
C GLU A 386 -9.73 -18.73 20.89
N TYR A 387 -9.13 -17.80 20.13
CA TYR A 387 -7.83 -18.00 19.49
C TYR A 387 -6.70 -18.25 20.48
N LEU A 388 -6.68 -17.51 21.59
CA LEU A 388 -5.71 -17.70 22.67
C LEU A 388 -6.03 -18.90 23.58
N LYS A 389 -7.16 -19.59 23.37
CA LYS A 389 -7.67 -20.66 24.26
C LYS A 389 -7.72 -20.24 25.74
N LEU A 390 -7.99 -18.96 25.99
CA LEU A 390 -8.10 -18.39 27.32
C LEU A 390 -9.52 -17.83 27.53
N PRO A 391 -10.06 -17.83 28.76
CA PRO A 391 -11.32 -17.17 29.04
C PRO A 391 -11.15 -15.64 29.00
N VAL A 392 -12.27 -14.94 28.80
CA VAL A 392 -12.31 -13.47 28.87
C VAL A 392 -12.08 -13.00 30.32
N SER A 393 -10.84 -12.66 30.64
CA SER A 393 -10.44 -12.04 31.91
C SER A 393 -10.16 -10.55 31.76
N ASP A 394 -10.03 -9.82 32.88
CA ASP A 394 -9.67 -8.40 32.83
C ASP A 394 -8.24 -8.15 32.35
N VAL A 395 -7.33 -9.12 32.51
CA VAL A 395 -5.98 -9.07 31.93
C VAL A 395 -6.02 -9.30 30.42
N LEU A 396 -6.88 -10.23 29.95
CA LEU A 396 -7.10 -10.41 28.51
C LEU A 396 -7.71 -9.16 27.87
N ARG A 397 -8.66 -8.49 28.56
CA ARG A 397 -9.22 -7.20 28.13
C ARG A 397 -8.17 -6.10 28.07
N GLN A 398 -7.25 -6.05 29.02
CA GLN A 398 -6.12 -5.11 28.99
C GLN A 398 -5.23 -5.39 27.78
N LEU A 399 -4.86 -6.65 27.52
CA LEU A 399 -4.09 -7.01 26.31
C LEU A 399 -4.83 -6.61 25.02
N PHE A 400 -6.12 -6.94 24.92
CA PHE A 400 -6.96 -6.56 23.79
C PHE A 400 -6.98 -5.04 23.57
N ALA A 401 -7.10 -4.25 24.62
CA ALA A 401 -7.06 -2.79 24.57
C ALA A 401 -5.68 -2.20 24.17
N LEU A 402 -4.60 -2.98 24.23
CA LEU A 402 -3.32 -2.57 23.64
C LEU A 402 -3.33 -2.72 22.11
N PHE A 403 -4.08 -3.69 21.57
CA PHE A 403 -4.29 -3.88 20.13
C PHE A 403 -5.38 -2.94 19.56
N ASP A 404 -6.54 -2.83 20.22
CA ASP A 404 -7.63 -1.90 19.84
C ASP A 404 -7.25 -0.46 20.19
N ARG A 405 -6.46 0.15 19.29
CA ARG A 405 -5.93 1.50 19.46
C ARG A 405 -6.98 2.59 19.30
N ASN A 406 -8.08 2.29 18.63
CA ASN A 406 -9.14 3.24 18.33
C ASN A 406 -10.30 3.18 19.34
N ASN A 407 -10.38 2.12 20.14
CA ASN A 407 -11.40 1.81 21.14
C ASN A 407 -12.81 1.60 20.53
N ASP A 408 -12.91 1.00 19.33
CA ASP A 408 -14.20 0.58 18.75
C ASP A 408 -14.66 -0.84 19.18
N GLY A 409 -13.89 -1.48 20.07
CA GLY A 409 -14.17 -2.79 20.65
C GLY A 409 -13.80 -3.94 19.72
N ARG A 410 -13.01 -3.68 18.66
CA ARG A 410 -12.58 -4.65 17.66
C ARG A 410 -11.15 -4.36 17.22
N ILE A 411 -10.42 -5.41 16.88
CA ILE A 411 -9.08 -5.30 16.29
C ILE A 411 -9.23 -5.47 14.77
N ASP A 412 -8.83 -4.46 14.00
CA ASP A 412 -8.65 -4.57 12.56
C ASP A 412 -7.26 -5.14 12.17
N PHE A 413 -7.06 -5.50 10.90
CA PHE A 413 -5.79 -6.11 10.45
C PHE A 413 -4.56 -5.19 10.64
N ARG A 414 -4.73 -3.88 10.54
CA ARG A 414 -3.66 -2.90 10.76
C ARG A 414 -3.32 -2.80 12.24
N GLU A 415 -4.33 -2.82 13.11
CA GLU A 415 -4.17 -2.88 14.56
C GLU A 415 -3.50 -4.17 15.02
N TYR A 416 -3.89 -5.31 14.45
CA TYR A 416 -3.23 -6.61 14.65
C TYR A 416 -1.72 -6.55 14.34
N VAL A 417 -1.35 -6.12 13.12
CA VAL A 417 0.08 -6.05 12.73
C VAL A 417 0.88 -5.03 13.55
N ILE A 418 0.27 -3.89 13.91
CA ILE A 418 0.91 -2.90 14.78
C ILE A 418 1.10 -3.45 16.20
N GLY A 419 0.11 -4.16 16.73
CA GLY A 419 0.17 -4.75 18.07
C GLY A 419 1.27 -5.80 18.16
N LEU A 420 1.31 -6.75 17.23
CA LEU A 420 2.37 -7.74 17.15
C LEU A 420 3.77 -7.08 17.11
N ALA A 421 3.98 -6.13 16.20
CA ALA A 421 5.30 -5.58 15.97
C ALA A 421 5.80 -4.57 17.02
N VAL A 422 4.90 -3.90 17.74
CA VAL A 422 5.25 -2.83 18.71
C VAL A 422 5.13 -3.30 20.16
N LEU A 423 4.22 -4.22 20.46
CA LEU A 423 3.91 -4.65 21.82
C LEU A 423 4.47 -6.05 22.11
N CYS A 424 4.28 -6.97 21.16
CA CYS A 424 4.65 -8.37 21.34
C CYS A 424 6.12 -8.62 20.98
N ASN A 425 6.63 -8.09 19.86
CA ASN A 425 8.03 -8.30 19.46
C ASN A 425 9.06 -7.92 20.55
N PRO A 426 8.96 -6.78 21.26
CA PRO A 426 9.90 -6.45 22.35
C PRO A 426 9.80 -7.40 23.56
N ALA A 427 8.67 -8.07 23.76
CA ALA A 427 8.49 -9.08 24.81
C ALA A 427 8.95 -10.49 24.38
N ASN A 428 9.22 -10.71 23.08
CA ASN A 428 9.66 -11.99 22.51
C ASN A 428 11.19 -12.08 22.32
N THR A 429 11.96 -11.33 23.10
CA THR A 429 13.43 -11.51 23.15
C THR A 429 13.77 -12.80 23.89
N GLU A 430 14.81 -13.50 23.45
CA GLU A 430 15.29 -14.77 24.03
C GLU A 430 15.45 -14.67 25.56
N GLU A 431 16.02 -13.57 26.05
CA GLU A 431 16.26 -13.33 27.47
C GLU A 431 14.96 -13.26 28.29
N ILE A 432 13.91 -12.69 27.71
CA ILE A 432 12.59 -12.58 28.35
C ILE A 432 11.87 -13.92 28.31
N ILE A 433 11.97 -14.66 27.20
CA ILE A 433 11.43 -16.03 27.09
C ILE A 433 12.12 -16.95 28.11
N GLN A 434 13.44 -16.82 28.30
CA GLN A 434 14.18 -17.59 29.30
C GLN A 434 13.82 -17.21 30.74
N VAL A 435 13.63 -15.92 31.04
CA VAL A 435 13.13 -15.48 32.36
C VAL A 435 11.70 -15.96 32.60
N ALA A 436 10.83 -15.93 31.58
CA ALA A 436 9.48 -16.46 31.68
C ALA A 436 9.48 -17.99 31.90
N PHE A 437 10.33 -18.76 31.21
CA PHE A 437 10.42 -20.20 31.43
C PHE A 437 10.76 -20.54 32.89
N LYS A 438 11.82 -19.90 33.45
CA LYS A 438 12.24 -20.06 34.86
C LYS A 438 11.24 -19.55 35.91
N LEU A 439 10.16 -18.91 35.48
CA LEU A 439 9.08 -18.43 36.33
C LEU A 439 7.92 -19.44 36.39
N PHE A 440 7.85 -20.30 35.36
CA PHE A 440 6.89 -21.39 35.23
C PHE A 440 7.47 -22.72 35.74
N ASP A 441 8.77 -22.95 35.57
CA ASP A 441 9.54 -24.03 36.20
C ASP A 441 9.82 -23.63 37.66
N VAL A 442 9.04 -24.17 38.61
CA VAL A 442 9.04 -23.74 40.03
C VAL A 442 9.98 -24.57 40.89
N ASP A 443 10.21 -25.83 40.54
CA ASP A 443 11.15 -26.72 41.24
C ASP A 443 12.56 -26.78 40.63
N GLU A 444 12.80 -26.02 39.55
CA GLU A 444 14.06 -25.89 38.81
C GLU A 444 14.53 -27.21 38.16
N ASP A 445 13.62 -28.13 37.80
CA ASP A 445 13.95 -29.40 37.15
C ASP A 445 14.27 -29.27 35.64
N GLY A 446 13.98 -28.12 35.04
CA GLY A 446 14.23 -27.80 33.64
C GLY A 446 13.04 -28.07 32.70
N TYR A 447 11.89 -28.45 33.24
CA TYR A 447 10.62 -28.66 32.54
C TYR A 447 9.48 -27.90 33.25
N ILE A 448 8.35 -27.72 32.56
CA ILE A 448 7.14 -27.15 33.15
C ILE A 448 6.04 -28.21 33.12
N THR A 449 5.51 -28.56 34.28
CA THR A 449 4.36 -29.47 34.41
C THR A 449 3.03 -28.74 34.19
N GLU A 450 1.96 -29.48 33.89
CA GLU A 450 0.61 -28.90 33.71
C GLU A 450 0.13 -28.15 34.97
N GLY A 451 0.50 -28.62 36.16
CA GLY A 451 0.14 -28.00 37.44
C GLY A 451 0.81 -26.64 37.65
N GLU A 452 2.10 -26.51 37.33
CA GLU A 452 2.82 -25.24 37.40
C GLU A 452 2.34 -24.26 36.34
N PHE A 453 2.15 -24.75 35.10
CA PHE A 453 1.60 -23.96 34.00
C PHE A 453 0.20 -23.40 34.32
N SER A 454 -0.67 -24.21 34.94
CA SER A 454 -1.96 -23.76 35.44
C SER A 454 -1.79 -22.71 36.55
N THR A 455 -0.91 -22.94 37.52
CA THR A 455 -0.70 -22.05 38.66
C THR A 455 -0.29 -20.64 38.22
N ILE A 456 0.69 -20.52 37.32
CA ILE A 456 1.15 -19.21 36.84
C ILE A 456 0.10 -18.54 35.95
N LEU A 457 -0.62 -19.28 35.09
CA LEU A 457 -1.68 -18.68 34.26
C LEU A 457 -2.90 -18.22 35.08
N GLN A 458 -3.33 -18.99 36.09
CA GLN A 458 -4.38 -18.59 37.02
C GLN A 458 -4.04 -17.26 37.70
N ALA A 459 -2.82 -17.15 38.24
CA ALA A 459 -2.34 -15.94 38.89
C ALA A 459 -2.15 -14.77 37.91
N SER A 460 -1.65 -15.03 36.70
CA SER A 460 -1.45 -14.02 35.65
C SER A 460 -2.74 -13.44 35.10
N LEU A 461 -3.80 -14.25 35.00
CA LEU A 461 -5.08 -13.86 34.41
C LEU A 461 -6.13 -13.47 35.45
N GLY A 462 -5.90 -13.76 36.73
CA GLY A 462 -6.84 -13.51 37.82
C GLY A 462 -8.07 -14.44 37.81
N VAL A 463 -7.94 -15.63 37.24
CA VAL A 463 -9.04 -16.60 37.07
C VAL A 463 -8.71 -17.87 37.88
N PRO A 464 -9.44 -18.18 38.97
CA PRO A 464 -9.25 -19.43 39.71
C PRO A 464 -9.79 -20.63 38.92
N ASP A 465 -9.24 -21.81 39.18
CA ASP A 465 -9.65 -23.09 38.56
C ASP A 465 -9.63 -23.06 37.02
N LEU A 466 -8.68 -22.34 36.44
CA LEU A 466 -8.50 -22.22 34.99
C LEU A 466 -8.09 -23.56 34.38
N ASP A 467 -8.95 -24.10 33.50
CA ASP A 467 -8.59 -25.18 32.59
C ASP A 467 -7.58 -24.66 31.56
N VAL A 468 -6.33 -25.12 31.70
CA VAL A 468 -5.23 -24.86 30.76
C VAL A 468 -4.89 -26.08 29.89
N SER A 469 -5.57 -27.21 30.06
CA SER A 469 -5.21 -28.48 29.42
C SER A 469 -5.23 -28.40 27.89
N GLY A 470 -6.13 -27.59 27.33
CA GLY A 470 -6.22 -27.36 25.88
C GLY A 470 -5.09 -26.50 25.30
N LEU A 471 -4.48 -25.64 26.13
CA LEU A 471 -3.32 -24.82 25.78
C LEU A 471 -2.01 -25.57 26.04
N PHE A 472 -1.88 -26.23 27.19
CA PHE A 472 -0.71 -27.04 27.57
C PHE A 472 -0.38 -28.09 26.50
N LYS A 473 -1.40 -28.82 26.01
CA LYS A 473 -1.27 -29.83 24.93
C LYS A 473 -0.95 -29.27 23.54
N GLU A 474 -0.97 -27.95 23.36
CA GLU A 474 -0.51 -27.32 22.12
C GLU A 474 0.98 -26.93 22.18
N ILE A 475 1.54 -26.84 23.40
CA ILE A 475 2.95 -26.54 23.64
C ILE A 475 3.75 -27.84 23.84
N ALA A 476 3.26 -28.74 24.69
CA ALA A 476 3.94 -29.97 25.07
C ALA A 476 3.83 -31.07 24.00
N GLN A 477 4.96 -31.72 23.67
CA GLN A 477 4.98 -32.97 22.89
C GLN A 477 4.96 -34.23 23.76
N GLY A 478 4.93 -34.07 25.10
CA GLY A 478 4.83 -35.12 26.10
C GLY A 478 4.04 -34.66 27.34
N ASP A 479 4.39 -35.19 28.51
CA ASP A 479 3.72 -34.88 29.78
C ASP A 479 4.23 -33.58 30.45
N SER A 480 5.30 -32.98 29.92
CA SER A 480 5.90 -31.71 30.37
C SER A 480 6.35 -30.85 29.19
N ILE A 481 6.57 -29.55 29.43
CA ILE A 481 7.09 -28.60 28.43
C ILE A 481 8.57 -28.32 28.71
N SER A 482 9.44 -28.61 27.75
CA SER A 482 10.85 -28.23 27.78
C SER A 482 11.07 -26.77 27.35
N TYR A 483 12.25 -26.21 27.65
CA TYR A 483 12.62 -24.85 27.22
C TYR A 483 12.49 -24.63 25.70
N ASP A 484 12.96 -25.60 24.89
CA ASP A 484 12.92 -25.49 23.44
C ASP A 484 11.48 -25.52 22.89
N GLU A 485 10.56 -26.25 23.52
CA GLU A 485 9.13 -26.24 23.19
C GLU A 485 8.47 -24.91 23.57
N PHE A 486 8.68 -24.44 24.80
CA PHE A 486 8.15 -23.16 25.28
C PHE A 486 8.63 -21.99 24.41
N LYS A 487 9.91 -21.96 24.08
CA LYS A 487 10.53 -20.99 23.17
C LYS A 487 9.97 -21.08 21.76
N SER A 488 9.86 -22.29 21.21
CA SER A 488 9.31 -22.50 19.87
C SER A 488 7.85 -22.06 19.78
N PHE A 489 7.08 -22.26 20.85
CA PHE A 489 5.72 -21.75 20.97
C PHE A 489 5.68 -20.22 21.07
N ALA A 490 6.44 -19.61 21.98
CA ALA A 490 6.47 -18.15 22.16
C ALA A 490 6.85 -17.41 20.87
N LEU A 491 7.90 -17.86 20.16
CA LEU A 491 8.33 -17.28 18.88
C LEU A 491 7.31 -17.46 17.74
N LYS A 492 6.43 -18.46 17.84
CA LYS A 492 5.35 -18.73 16.89
C LYS A 492 4.05 -17.99 17.24
N HIS A 493 3.83 -17.73 18.52
CA HIS A 493 2.64 -17.14 19.13
C HIS A 493 3.00 -15.90 19.96
N PRO A 494 3.54 -14.84 19.31
CA PRO A 494 4.13 -13.69 19.99
C PRO A 494 3.17 -12.95 20.92
N GLU A 495 1.86 -13.01 20.65
CA GLU A 495 0.78 -12.48 21.49
C GLU A 495 0.81 -12.98 22.94
N TYR A 496 1.24 -14.22 23.20
CA TYR A 496 1.34 -14.77 24.56
C TYR A 496 2.50 -14.18 25.36
N ALA A 497 3.56 -13.68 24.72
CA ALA A 497 4.70 -13.14 25.47
C ALA A 497 4.33 -11.93 26.33
N LYS A 498 3.32 -11.13 25.91
CA LYS A 498 2.82 -10.05 26.78
C LYS A 498 1.97 -10.59 27.94
N ILE A 499 1.29 -11.72 27.78
CA ILE A 499 0.59 -12.43 28.88
C ILE A 499 1.62 -12.95 29.89
N PHE A 500 2.62 -13.72 29.44
CA PHE A 500 3.65 -14.29 30.32
C PHE A 500 4.47 -13.21 31.05
N THR A 501 4.83 -12.11 30.38
CA THR A 501 5.52 -10.99 31.04
C THR A 501 4.65 -10.17 31.98
N THR A 502 3.31 -10.23 31.87
CA THR A 502 2.44 -9.52 32.82
C THR A 502 2.61 -10.04 34.25
N TYR A 503 2.98 -11.32 34.44
CA TYR A 503 3.33 -11.83 35.77
C TYR A 503 4.61 -11.20 36.34
N LEU A 504 5.61 -10.90 35.50
CA LEU A 504 6.81 -10.16 35.93
C LEU A 504 6.46 -8.72 36.35
N ASP A 505 5.57 -8.07 35.60
CA ASP A 505 5.03 -6.74 35.93
C ASP A 505 4.24 -6.79 37.28
N LEU A 506 3.47 -7.85 37.53
CA LEU A 506 2.75 -8.07 38.80
C LEU A 506 3.67 -8.37 39.99
N GLN A 507 4.65 -9.26 39.82
CA GLN A 507 5.64 -9.60 40.86
C GLN A 507 6.47 -8.39 41.27
N THR A 508 6.93 -7.59 40.31
CA THR A 508 7.66 -6.34 40.61
C THR A 508 6.77 -5.34 41.35
N CYS A 509 5.51 -5.16 40.95
CA CYS A 509 4.54 -4.34 41.70
C CYS A 509 4.33 -4.85 43.14
N HIS A 510 4.27 -6.18 43.34
CA HIS A 510 4.06 -6.77 44.66
C HIS A 510 5.26 -6.58 45.59
N VAL A 511 6.49 -6.62 45.07
CA VAL A 511 7.73 -6.32 45.81
C VAL A 511 7.79 -4.84 46.23
N PHE A 512 7.36 -3.90 45.38
CA PHE A 512 7.31 -2.47 45.70
C PHE A 512 6.11 -2.06 46.58
N SER A 513 5.13 -2.94 46.79
CA SER A 513 3.92 -2.67 47.58
C SER A 513 4.00 -3.12 49.04
N LEU A 514 5.07 -3.81 49.44
CA LEU A 514 5.28 -4.26 50.82
C LEU A 514 5.77 -3.10 51.71
N PRO A 515 5.18 -2.89 52.91
CA PRO A 515 5.71 -1.94 53.88
C PRO A 515 7.15 -2.29 54.30
N ASN A 516 8.00 -1.27 54.45
CA ASN A 516 9.39 -1.39 54.90
C ASN A 516 9.51 -1.88 56.36
N GLU A 517 9.31 -3.17 56.63
CA GLU A 517 9.61 -3.71 57.96
C GLU A 517 10.03 -5.20 58.03
N VAL A 518 10.63 -5.75 56.96
CA VAL A 518 11.57 -6.89 57.08
C VAL A 518 12.78 -6.70 56.14
N GLN A 519 13.61 -5.70 56.42
CA GLN A 519 14.99 -5.65 55.92
C GLN A 519 15.98 -5.90 57.07
N THR A 520 16.25 -7.18 57.34
CA THR A 520 17.43 -7.61 58.10
C THR A 520 18.14 -8.72 57.33
N ALA A 521 19.24 -8.36 56.67
CA ALA A 521 20.09 -9.29 55.91
C ALA A 521 20.88 -10.24 56.84
N PRO A 522 21.60 -11.21 56.26
CA PRO A 522 23.04 -10.97 56.14
C PRO A 522 23.56 -10.97 54.70
N SER A 523 24.63 -10.21 54.50
CA SER A 523 25.27 -9.93 53.21
C SER A 523 26.16 -11.05 52.68
N VAL A 524 26.25 -11.20 51.35
CA VAL A 524 27.43 -11.76 50.67
C VAL A 524 27.87 -10.86 49.50
N ALA A 525 29.12 -10.40 49.57
CA ALA A 525 29.99 -9.87 48.51
C ALA A 525 29.43 -8.88 47.46
N SER A 526 29.65 -7.58 47.70
CA SER A 526 29.73 -6.58 46.63
C SER A 526 31.12 -6.61 45.98
N ASN A 527 31.22 -6.96 44.70
CA ASN A 527 32.41 -6.70 43.90
C ASN A 527 32.25 -5.36 43.16
N LYS A 528 32.95 -4.34 43.67
CA LYS A 528 33.08 -3.03 43.00
C LYS A 528 34.01 -3.15 41.80
N VAL A 529 33.54 -2.75 40.62
CA VAL A 529 34.44 -2.36 39.52
C VAL A 529 35.01 -0.98 39.86
N SER A 530 36.33 -0.87 39.92
CA SER A 530 37.04 0.42 40.00
C SER A 530 37.54 0.82 38.60
N PRO A 531 37.61 2.13 38.27
CA PRO A 531 38.13 2.57 36.99
C PRO A 531 39.66 2.52 36.98
N GLU A 532 40.25 1.93 35.93
CA GLU A 532 41.71 2.00 35.74
C GLU A 532 42.14 3.32 35.10
N ASN A 533 43.29 3.81 35.55
CA ASN A 533 43.84 5.10 35.15
C ASN A 533 44.54 5.03 33.79
N HIS A 534 44.36 6.09 32.99
CA HIS A 534 45.40 6.49 32.06
C HIS A 534 46.61 7.02 32.83
N GLU A 535 47.80 6.48 32.60
CA GLU A 535 49.01 7.29 32.53
C GLU A 535 50.09 6.67 31.63
N THR A 536 51.00 7.53 31.16
CA THR A 536 51.88 7.31 30.00
C THR A 536 53.17 6.56 30.32
N SER A 537 53.68 5.75 29.37
CA SER A 537 55.11 5.83 28.98
C SER A 537 55.42 5.21 27.60
N THR A 538 56.54 5.62 27.04
CA THR A 538 57.09 5.36 25.69
C THR A 538 57.86 4.04 25.55
N SER A 539 57.85 3.40 24.36
CA SER A 539 59.01 3.38 23.41
C SER A 539 59.00 2.21 22.40
N ASP A 540 59.30 2.52 21.13
CA ASP A 540 60.18 1.77 20.20
C ASP A 540 60.02 0.24 19.98
N LYS A 541 59.47 -0.18 18.82
CA LYS A 541 60.27 -0.59 17.62
C LYS A 541 59.48 -1.26 16.47
N LYS A 542 60.06 -1.06 15.28
CA LYS A 542 60.13 -1.91 14.06
C LYS A 542 60.29 -3.42 14.35
N GLU A 543 60.30 -4.36 13.42
CA GLU A 543 60.36 -4.34 11.94
C GLU A 543 59.38 -5.41 11.41
N ASP A 544 58.92 -5.36 10.15
CA ASP A 544 59.18 -4.34 9.12
C ASP A 544 58.33 -3.06 9.27
#